data_AF-A0A5C7WZ26-F1
#
_entry.id   AF-A0A5C7WZ26-F1
#
_cell.length_a   1.000
_cell.length_b   1.000
_cell.length_c   1.000
_cell.angle_alpha   90.00
_cell.angle_beta   90.00
_cell.angle_gamma   90.00
#
_symmetry.space_group_name_H-M   'P 1'
#
loop_
_entity.id
_entity.type
_entity.pdbx_description
1 polymer ?
#
loop_
_entity_poly.entity_id
_entity_poly.type
_entity_poly.pdbx_seq_one_letter_code
_entity_poly.pdbx_strand_id
1 'polypeptide(L)' 'PKPPPRRITLTLPAVRRSREVWLVVSGEAKAEAVAAAIGGATPADVPAAGAIGRDATVWLLDASAAGKLKR' A
#
# COMPACT_ATOMS: atom_id res chain seq x y z
N PRO A 1 -13.88 -0.74 -16.12
CA PRO A 1 -13.36 0.29 -15.20
C PRO A 1 -14.49 1.01 -14.45
N LYS A 2 -14.40 1.17 -13.12
CA LYS A 2 -15.42 1.87 -12.34
C LYS A 2 -15.48 3.35 -12.77
N PRO A 3 -16.64 3.89 -13.20
CA PRO A 3 -16.77 5.30 -13.53
C PRO A 3 -16.48 6.22 -12.32
N PRO A 4 -16.03 7.47 -12.53
CA PRO A 4 -15.54 8.03 -13.78
C PRO A 4 -14.15 7.48 -14.17
N PRO A 5 -13.85 7.33 -15.48
CA PRO A 5 -12.59 6.74 -15.94
C PRO A 5 -11.39 7.69 -15.75
N ARG A 6 -11.62 9.00 -15.74
CA ARG A 6 -10.56 10.00 -15.48
C ARG A 6 -10.61 10.40 -14.01
N ARG A 7 -9.44 10.39 -13.35
CA ARG A 7 -9.27 10.76 -11.95
C ARG A 7 -8.03 11.64 -11.81
N ILE A 8 -8.08 12.60 -10.90
CA ILE A 8 -6.91 13.33 -10.42
C ILE A 8 -6.39 12.57 -9.22
N THR A 9 -5.09 12.27 -9.19
CA THR A 9 -4.44 11.54 -8.10
C THR A 9 -3.08 12.14 -7.81
N LEU A 10 -2.62 12.00 -6.57
CA LEU A 10 -1.21 12.21 -6.27
C LEU A 10 -0.40 11.05 -6.86
N THR A 11 0.76 11.38 -7.42
CA THR A 11 1.70 10.38 -7.92
C THR A 11 2.55 9.81 -6.77
N LEU A 12 3.19 8.66 -6.97
CA LEU A 12 4.10 8.11 -5.97
C LEU A 12 5.24 9.08 -5.59
N PRO A 13 5.88 9.83 -6.52
CA PRO A 13 6.81 10.89 -6.14
C PRO A 13 6.21 11.98 -5.25
N ALA A 14 4.91 12.26 -5.34
CA ALA A 14 4.25 13.20 -4.45
C ALA A 14 4.02 12.60 -3.06
N VAL A 15 3.54 11.35 -2.99
CA VAL A 15 3.34 10.62 -1.73
C VAL A 15 4.66 10.47 -0.96
N ARG A 16 5.76 10.15 -1.65
CA ARG A 16 7.10 9.99 -1.05
C ARG A 16 7.70 11.26 -0.45
N ARG A 17 7.11 12.44 -0.71
CA ARG A 17 7.52 13.69 -0.05
C ARG A 17 6.91 13.86 1.34
N SER A 18 5.96 13.04 1.75
CA SER A 18 5.42 13.06 3.11
C SER A 18 6.48 12.60 4.12
N ARG A 19 6.43 13.16 5.34
CA ARG A 19 7.24 12.64 6.46
C ARG A 19 6.84 11.22 6.80
N GLU A 20 5.54 10.98 6.88
CA GLU A 20 5.00 9.66 7.16
C GLU A 20 3.96 9.28 6.11
N VAL A 21 3.90 7.99 5.79
CA VAL A 21 2.85 7.40 4.95
C VAL A 21 2.21 6.24 5.72
N TRP A 22 0.89 6.30 5.88
CA TRP A 22 0.13 5.33 6.66
C TRP A 22 -0.83 4.61 5.73
N LEU A 23 -0.70 3.28 5.66
CA LEU A 23 -1.57 2.42 4.89
C LEU A 23 -2.51 1.67 5.84
N VAL A 24 -3.81 1.93 5.71
CA VAL A 24 -4.85 1.24 6.48
C VAL A 24 -5.51 0.22 5.58
N VAL A 25 -5.42 -1.06 5.95
CA VAL A 25 -5.89 -2.17 5.11
C VAL A 25 -6.64 -3.18 5.97
N SER A 26 -7.85 -3.54 5.52
CA SER A 26 -8.71 -4.52 6.16
C SER A 26 -9.23 -5.54 5.15
N GLY A 27 -9.57 -6.72 5.66
CA GLY A 27 -10.17 -7.81 4.89
C GLY A 27 -9.19 -8.76 4.22
N GLU A 28 -9.54 -10.03 4.21
CA GLU A 28 -8.79 -11.15 3.62
C GLU A 28 -8.46 -10.93 2.13
N ALA A 29 -9.37 -10.30 1.37
CA ALA A 29 -9.18 -10.02 -0.05
C ALA A 29 -7.95 -9.13 -0.36
N LYS A 30 -7.32 -8.54 0.67
CA LYS A 30 -6.12 -7.72 0.54
C LYS A 30 -4.84 -8.43 1.01
N ALA A 31 -4.95 -9.61 1.62
CA ALA A 31 -3.82 -10.24 2.31
C ALA A 31 -2.63 -10.55 1.38
N GLU A 32 -2.89 -11.01 0.16
CA GLU A 32 -1.84 -11.27 -0.82
C GLU A 32 -1.14 -9.98 -1.26
N ALA A 33 -1.89 -8.91 -1.53
CA ALA A 33 -1.33 -7.63 -1.93
C ALA A 33 -0.51 -6.99 -0.81
N VAL A 34 -0.95 -7.12 0.45
CA VAL A 34 -0.22 -6.68 1.64
C VAL A 34 1.10 -7.43 1.77
N ALA A 35 1.05 -8.77 1.68
CA ALA A 35 2.25 -9.60 1.77
C ALA A 35 3.24 -9.32 0.63
N ALA A 36 2.76 -9.11 -0.59
CA ALA A 36 3.60 -8.73 -1.72
C ALA A 36 4.23 -7.35 -1.54
N ALA A 37 3.44 -6.35 -1.11
CA ALA A 37 3.94 -4.99 -0.90
C ALA A 37 5.02 -4.93 0.18
N ILE A 38 4.76 -5.52 1.34
CA ILE A 38 5.72 -5.59 2.45
C ILE A 38 6.92 -6.48 2.08
N GLY A 39 6.69 -7.53 1.28
CA GLY A 39 7.71 -8.45 0.77
C GLY A 39 8.62 -7.87 -0.33
N GLY A 40 8.49 -6.58 -0.68
CA GLY A 40 9.40 -5.91 -1.61
C GLY A 40 9.01 -6.02 -3.09
N ALA A 41 7.74 -6.25 -3.40
CA ALA A 41 7.25 -6.17 -4.78
C ALA A 41 7.57 -4.81 -5.42
N THR A 42 7.69 -4.77 -6.75
CA THR A 42 7.92 -3.50 -7.44
C THR A 42 6.67 -2.62 -7.36
N PRO A 43 6.80 -1.28 -7.28
CA PRO A 43 5.65 -0.38 -7.32
C PRO A 43 4.87 -0.38 -8.66
N ALA A 44 5.45 -0.97 -9.71
CA ALA A 44 4.77 -1.16 -10.98
C ALA A 44 3.73 -2.29 -10.88
N ASP A 45 4.06 -3.36 -10.14
CA ASP A 45 3.17 -4.49 -9.92
C ASP A 45 2.21 -4.25 -8.75
N VAL A 46 2.75 -3.69 -7.64
CA VAL A 46 1.99 -3.41 -6.42
C VAL A 46 2.25 -1.96 -5.98
N PRO A 47 1.42 -0.99 -6.38
CA PRO A 47 1.67 0.44 -6.10
C PRO A 47 1.88 0.79 -4.61
N ALA A 48 1.23 0.04 -3.72
CA ALA A 48 1.38 0.22 -2.27
C ALA A 48 2.82 -0.02 -1.77
N ALA A 49 3.60 -0.86 -2.46
CA ALA A 49 5.03 -1.08 -2.16
C ALA A 49 5.86 0.20 -2.37
N GLY A 50 5.37 1.13 -3.19
CA GLY A 50 6.04 2.41 -3.45
C GLY A 50 5.64 3.54 -2.50
N ALA A 51 4.64 3.35 -1.66
CA ALA A 51 4.07 4.37 -0.78
C ALA A 51 4.91 4.54 0.51
N ILE A 52 6.15 5.00 0.33
CA ILE A 52 7.17 5.09 1.39
C ILE A 52 7.29 6.53 1.88
N GLY A 53 7.14 6.76 3.19
CA GLY A 53 7.40 8.06 3.83
C GLY A 53 8.88 8.30 4.08
N ARG A 54 9.28 9.58 4.25
CA ARG A 54 10.68 9.96 4.51
C ARG A 54 11.20 9.48 5.86
N ASP A 55 10.34 9.52 6.87
CA ASP A 55 10.67 9.21 8.26
C ASP A 55 10.06 7.86 8.66
N ALA A 56 8.79 7.60 8.27
CA ALA A 56 8.12 6.34 8.57
C ALA A 56 7.12 5.90 7.49
N THR A 57 6.96 4.58 7.37
CA THR A 57 5.88 3.94 6.61
C THR A 57 5.16 2.96 7.52
N VAL A 58 3.92 3.27 7.88
CA VAL A 58 3.15 2.52 8.88
C VAL A 58 2.06 1.72 8.18
N TRP A 59 1.98 0.43 8.50
CA TRP A 59 0.90 -0.46 8.03
C TRP A 59 -0.03 -0.80 9.19
N LEU A 60 -1.26 -0.33 9.09
CA LEU A 60 -2.34 -0.66 10.02
C LEU A 60 -3.21 -1.73 9.38
N LEU A 61 -3.03 -2.97 9.85
CA LEU A 61 -3.66 -4.15 9.28
C LEU A 61 -4.62 -4.78 10.29
N ASP A 62 -5.79 -5.23 9.82
CA ASP A 62 -6.54 -6.22 10.60
C ASP A 62 -5.91 -7.63 10.46
N ALA A 63 -6.34 -8.56 11.31
CA ALA A 63 -5.80 -9.92 11.32
C ALA A 63 -5.98 -10.65 9.98
N SER A 64 -7.08 -10.38 9.27
CA SER A 64 -7.38 -11.03 7.99
C SER A 64 -6.48 -10.53 6.86
N ALA A 65 -6.23 -9.22 6.80
CA ALA A 65 -5.32 -8.58 5.85
C ALA A 65 -3.85 -8.93 6.15
N ALA A 66 -3.51 -9.24 7.41
CA ALA A 66 -2.18 -9.71 7.80
C ALA A 66 -1.97 -11.23 7.59
N GLY A 67 -3.01 -11.99 7.21
CA GLY A 67 -3.02 -13.46 7.25
C GLY A 67 -2.00 -14.18 6.36
N LYS A 68 -1.32 -13.48 5.46
CA LYS A 68 -0.28 -14.01 4.57
C LYS A 68 1.13 -13.49 4.88
N LEU A 69 1.30 -12.65 5.91
CA LEU A 69 2.61 -12.18 6.33
C LEU A 69 3.38 -13.30 7.05
N LYS A 70 4.68 -13.40 6.76
CA LYS A 70 5.57 -14.24 7.56
C LYS A 70 5.72 -13.60 8.94
N ARG A 71 5.63 -14.42 9.98
CA ARG A 71 5.91 -13.98 11.36
C ARG A 71 7.40 -13.76 11.57
#